data_AF-A0A496RPA1-F1
#
_entry.id   AF-A0A496RPA1-F1
#
_cell.length_a   1.000
_cell.length_b   1.000
_cell.length_c   1.000
_cell.angle_alpha   90.00
_cell.angle_beta   90.00
_cell.angle_gamma   90.00
#
_symmetry.space_group_name_H-M   'P 1'
#
loop_
_entity.id
_entity.type
_entity.pdbx_description
1 polymer ?
#
loop_
_entity_poly.entity_id
_entity_poly.type
_entity_poly.pdbx_seq_one_letter_code
_entity_poly.pdbx_strand_id
1 'polypeptide(L)' 'MEKIAYIILIIAVVCWLIAMIAGMIAVFPVGIIGLVIMLAFGLLFAKALKERLVSKKEDRYSKDIEK' A
#
# COMPACT_ATOMS: atom_id res chain seq x y z
N MET A 1 24.65 -3.92 2.26
CA MET A 1 24.26 -3.74 0.85
C MET A 1 22.74 -3.80 0.67
N GLU A 2 22.01 -4.67 1.37
CA GLU A 2 20.55 -4.83 1.24
C GLU A 2 19.75 -3.57 1.61
N LYS A 3 20.11 -2.87 2.68
CA LYS A 3 19.40 -1.64 3.12
C LYS A 3 19.42 -0.52 2.06
N ILE A 4 20.53 -0.38 1.34
CA ILE A 4 20.68 0.64 0.29
C ILE A 4 19.81 0.25 -0.92
N ALA A 5 19.78 -1.03 -1.29
CA ALA A 5 18.89 -1.53 -2.34
C ALA A 5 17.41 -1.30 -1.99
N TYR A 6 17.00 -1.55 -0.74
CA TYR A 6 15.62 -1.26 -0.30
C TYR A 6 15.29 0.23 -0.34
N ILE A 7 16.22 1.11 0.03
CA ILE A 7 16.00 2.57 -0.06
C ILE A 7 15.81 3.00 -1.51
N ILE A 8 16.67 2.54 -2.42
CA ILE A 8 16.56 2.86 -3.85
C ILE A 8 15.25 2.31 -4.41
N LEU A 9 14.87 1.09 -4.03
CA LEU A 9 13.61 0.47 -4.45
C LEU A 9 12.41 1.30 -4.01
N ILE A 10 12.39 1.77 -2.76
CA ILE A 10 11.31 2.62 -2.24
C ILE A 10 11.22 3.92 -3.05
N ILE A 11 12.35 4.58 -3.32
CA ILE A 11 12.36 5.82 -4.11
C ILE A 11 11.82 5.56 -5.52
N ALA A 12 12.28 4.48 -6.18
CA ALA A 12 11.82 4.11 -7.51
C ALA A 12 10.31 3.84 -7.55
N VAL A 13 9.78 3.10 -6.56
CA VAL A 13 8.35 2.82 -6.42
C VAL A 13 7.56 4.11 -6.21
N VAL A 14 8.05 5.02 -5.36
CA VAL A 14 7.38 6.32 -5.11
C VAL A 14 7.37 7.18 -6.37
N CYS A 15 8.49 7.32 -7.08
CA CYS A 15 8.56 8.05 -8.34
C CYS A 15 7.63 7.46 -9.40
N TRP A 16 7.57 6.12 -9.50
CA TRP A 16 6.66 5.43 -10.42
C TRP A 16 5.19 5.71 -10.10
N LEU A 17 4.82 5.68 -8.83
CA LEU A 17 3.47 6.01 -8.35
C LEU A 17 3.08 7.45 -8.73
N ILE A 18 3.98 8.40 -8.53
CA ILE A 18 3.75 9.82 -8.89
C ILE A 18 3.58 9.96 -10.41
N ALA A 19 4.45 9.33 -11.20
CA ALA A 19 4.35 9.35 -12.66
C ALA A 19 3.04 8.74 -13.16
N MET A 20 2.58 7.64 -12.53
CA MET A 20 1.32 6.99 -12.87
C MET A 20 0.12 7.94 -12.60
N ILE A 21 0.11 8.62 -11.45
CA ILE A 21 -0.94 9.59 -11.10
C ILE A 21 -0.92 10.77 -12.09
N ALA A 22 0.25 11.32 -12.41
CA ALA A 22 0.39 12.40 -13.38
C ALA A 22 -0.09 11.99 -14.78
N GLY A 23 0.23 10.76 -15.22
CA GLY A 23 -0.25 10.20 -16.49
C GLY A 23 -1.77 10.06 -16.52
N MET A 24 -2.39 9.63 -15.43
CA MET A 24 -3.86 9.56 -15.34
C MET A 24 -4.49 10.96 -15.43
N ILE A 25 -3.92 11.98 -14.78
CA ILE A 25 -4.43 13.35 -14.88
C ILE A 25 -4.29 13.89 -16.31
N ALA A 26 -3.20 13.56 -17.01
CA ALA A 26 -2.96 14.00 -18.39
C ALA A 26 -3.93 13.40 -19.41
N VAL A 27 -4.44 12.18 -19.17
CA VAL A 27 -5.39 11.47 -20.05
C VAL A 27 -6.84 11.79 -19.67
N PHE A 28 -7.12 13.03 -19.31
CA PHE A 28 -8.48 13.47 -18.98
C PHE A 28 -9.40 13.37 -20.21
N PRO A 29 -10.65 12.88 -20.09
CA PRO A 29 -11.36 12.51 -18.85
C PRO A 29 -11.22 11.03 -18.44
N VAL A 30 -10.71 10.16 -19.31
CA VAL A 30 -10.63 8.70 -19.09
C VAL A 30 -9.80 8.37 -17.83
N GLY A 31 -8.80 9.17 -17.52
CA GLY A 31 -7.97 9.01 -16.33
C GLY A 31 -8.69 9.11 -14.98
N ILE A 32 -9.89 9.71 -14.92
CA ILE A 32 -10.70 9.74 -13.69
C ILE A 32 -11.07 8.32 -13.25
N ILE A 33 -11.41 7.45 -14.20
CA ILE A 33 -11.76 6.05 -13.91
C ILE A 33 -10.57 5.34 -13.26
N GLY A 34 -9.37 5.58 -13.77
CA GLY A 34 -8.13 5.06 -13.20
C GLY A 34 -7.91 5.52 -11.77
N LEU A 35 -8.12 6.81 -11.48
CA LEU A 35 -7.98 7.36 -10.13
C LEU A 35 -8.99 6.77 -9.13
N VAL A 36 -10.24 6.58 -9.56
CA VAL A 36 -11.29 5.97 -8.71
C VAL A 36 -10.94 4.52 -8.38
N ILE A 37 -10.52 3.73 -9.37
CA ILE A 37 -10.10 2.34 -9.17
C ILE A 37 -8.87 2.27 -8.26
N MET A 38 -7.89 3.17 -8.47
CA MET A 38 -6.68 3.24 -7.65
C MET A 38 -7.00 3.54 -6.19
N LEU A 39 -7.93 4.46 -5.92
CA LEU A 39 -8.41 4.75 -4.57
C LEU A 39 -9.14 3.55 -3.95
N ALA A 40 -10.04 2.91 -4.68
CA ALA A 40 -10.76 1.73 -4.21
C ALA A 40 -9.79 0.59 -3.85
N PHE A 41 -8.81 0.33 -4.71
CA PHE A 41 -7.80 -0.68 -4.47
C PHE A 41 -6.88 -0.30 -3.29
N GLY A 42 -6.49 0.98 -3.19
CA GLY A 42 -5.69 1.49 -2.09
C GLY A 42 -6.38 1.33 -0.73
N LEU A 43 -7.70 1.56 -0.66
CA LEU A 43 -8.50 1.34 0.55
C LEU A 43 -8.58 -0.14 0.92
N LEU A 44 -8.82 -1.02 -0.05
CA LEU A 44 -8.83 -2.48 0.18
C LEU A 44 -7.47 -2.98 0.67
N PHE A 45 -6.39 -2.49 0.06
CA PHE A 45 -5.03 -2.82 0.46
C PHE A 45 -4.73 -2.34 1.89
N ALA A 46 -5.10 -1.10 2.22
CA ALA A 46 -4.94 -0.56 3.57
C ALA A 46 -5.74 -1.35 4.61
N LYS A 47 -6.97 -1.78 4.26
CA LYS A 47 -7.78 -2.67 5.10
C LYS A 47 -7.07 -3.99 5.35
N ALA A 48 -6.56 -4.65 4.30
CA ALA A 48 -5.86 -5.92 4.42
C ALA A 48 -4.58 -5.80 5.28
N LEU A 49 -3.83 -4.70 5.14
CA LEU A 49 -2.67 -4.43 6.00
C LEU A 49 -3.07 -4.24 7.46
N LYS A 50 -4.15 -3.50 7.71
CA LYS A 50 -4.69 -3.29 9.06
C LYS A 50 -5.11 -4.61 9.69
N GLU A 51 -5.86 -5.45 8.98
CA GLU A 51 -6.29 -6.77 9.45
C GLU A 51 -5.08 -7.66 9.77
N ARG A 52 -4.05 -7.67 8.92
CA ARG A 52 -2.81 -8.42 9.18
C ARG A 52 -2.05 -7.93 10.41
N LEU A 53 -2.02 -6.61 10.64
CA LEU A 53 -1.38 -6.02 11.83
C LEU A 53 -2.16 -6.33 13.12
N VAL A 54 -3.49 -6.32 13.06
CA VAL A 54 -4.37 -6.63 14.20
C VAL A 54 -4.27 -8.11 14.56
N SER A 55 -4.33 -9.02 13.58
CA SER A 55 -4.18 -10.45 13.81
C SER A 55 -2.84 -10.79 14.50
N LYS A 56 -1.74 -10.14 14.09
CA LYS A 56 -0.43 -10.30 14.76
C LYS A 56 -0.43 -9.79 16.21
N LYS A 57 -1.32 -8.86 16.56
CA LYS A 57 -1.46 -8.29 17.91
C LYS A 57 -2.30 -9.20 18.81
N GLU A 58 -3.36 -9.83 18.28
CA GLU A 58 -4.21 -10.79 19.00
C GLU A 58 -3.51 -12.12 19.26
N ASP A 59 -2.72 -12.64 18.30
CA ASP A 59 -1.91 -13.86 18.50
C ASP A 59 -0.93 -13.75 19.67
N ARG A 60 -0.46 -12.54 20.00
CA ARG A 60 0.40 -12.32 21.17
C ARG A 60 -0.36 -12.33 22.49
N TYR A 61 -1.63 -11.91 22.50
CA TYR A 61 -2.45 -11.93 23.71
C TYR A 61 -3.00 -13.33 24.00
N SER A 62 -3.35 -14.10 22.96
CA SER A 62 -3.84 -15.46 23.15
C SER A 62 -2.78 -16.42 23.71
N LYS A 63 -1.49 -16.07 23.63
CA LYS A 63 -0.38 -16.88 24.13
C LYS A 63 -0.10 -16.69 25.63
N ASP A 64 -0.68 -15.66 26.25
CA ASP A 64 -0.45 -15.32 27.67
C ASP A 64 -1.58 -15.82 28.59
N ILE A 65 -2.70 -16.30 28.02
CA ILE A 65 -3.88 -16.78 28.79
C ILE A 65 -3.90 -18.31 28.94
N GLU A 66 -2.97 -19.02 28.30
CA GLU A 66 -2.76 -20.46 28.53
C GLU A 66 -1.63 -20.65 29.56
N LYS A 67 -1.92 -20.34 30.83
CA LYS A 67 -1.06 -20.71 31.98
C LYS A 67 -1.87 -21.02 33.22
#